data_AF-A0AAE0V4Z4-F1
#
_entry.id   AF-A0AAE0V4Z4-F1
#
_cell.length_a   1.000
_cell.length_b   1.000
_cell.length_c   1.000
_cell.angle_alpha   90.00
_cell.angle_beta   90.00
_cell.angle_gamma   90.00
#
_symmetry.space_group_name_H-M   'P 1'
#
loop_
_entity.id
_entity.type
_entity.pdbx_description
1 polymer ?
#
loop_
_entity_poly.entity_id
_entity_poly.type
_entity_poly.pdbx_seq_one_letter_code
_entity_poly.pdbx_strand_id
1 'polypeptide(L)'
;MIQNSASRLVFNLPKFSHTTPLLRSLHWLPVAARIRFKTLMLAYKAKNGPAPSYLKALITPRTAPRSLRSTSTARLVPPSLREKDMV
;
A
#
# COMPACT_ATOMS: atom_id res chain seq x y z
N MET A 1 -18.04 -7.19 4.33
CA MET A 1 -19.49 -6.87 4.29
C MET A 1 -19.81 -5.55 5.00
N ILE A 2 -19.10 -5.17 6.07
CA ILE A 2 -19.34 -3.91 6.81
C ILE A 2 -19.32 -2.66 5.91
N GLN A 3 -18.25 -2.46 5.10
CA GLN A 3 -18.15 -1.28 4.21
C GLN A 3 -19.28 -1.22 3.16
N ASN A 4 -19.74 -2.39 2.68
CA ASN A 4 -20.81 -2.46 1.68
C ASN A 4 -22.17 -2.11 2.30
N SER A 5 -22.44 -2.56 3.52
CA SER A 5 -23.67 -2.17 4.23
C SER A 5 -23.63 -0.71 4.66
N ALA A 6 -22.48 -0.24 5.15
CA ALA A 6 -22.30 1.15 5.55
C ALA A 6 -22.44 2.12 4.37
N SER A 7 -21.90 1.79 3.18
CA SER A 7 -22.05 2.67 2.01
C SER A 7 -23.51 2.76 1.56
N ARG A 8 -24.26 1.65 1.63
CA ARG A 8 -25.71 1.67 1.37
C ARG A 8 -26.48 2.49 2.39
N LEU A 9 -26.11 2.42 3.67
CA LEU A 9 -26.73 3.21 4.73
C LEU A 9 -26.51 4.71 4.49
N VAL A 10 -25.28 5.11 4.15
CA VAL A 10 -24.94 6.53 3.87
C VAL A 10 -25.73 7.08 2.68
N PHE A 11 -25.93 6.28 1.63
CA PHE A 11 -26.69 6.68 0.45
C PHE A 11 -28.19 6.31 0.50
N ASN A 12 -28.66 5.75 1.62
CA ASN A 12 -30.02 5.25 1.80
C ASN A 12 -30.53 4.35 0.65
N LEU A 13 -29.75 3.34 0.27
CA LEU A 13 -30.05 2.45 -0.86
C LEU A 13 -30.52 1.05 -0.43
N PRO A 14 -31.33 0.36 -1.27
CA PRO A 14 -31.81 -1.00 -0.99
C PRO A 14 -30.69 -2.02 -0.77
N LYS A 15 -31.00 -3.12 -0.08
CA LYS A 15 -30.05 -4.19 0.30
C LYS A 15 -29.26 -4.78 -0.88
N PHE A 16 -29.82 -4.82 -2.08
CA PHE A 16 -29.18 -5.42 -3.26
C PHE A 16 -28.61 -4.39 -4.24
N SER A 17 -28.62 -3.11 -3.88
CA SER A 17 -28.04 -2.04 -4.68
C SER A 17 -26.53 -2.26 -4.94
N HIS A 18 -26.07 -1.84 -6.11
CA HIS A 18 -24.69 -2.00 -6.53
C HIS A 18 -23.76 -1.08 -5.70
N THR A 19 -22.82 -1.66 -4.97
CA THR A 19 -22.02 -0.95 -3.95
C THR A 19 -20.70 -0.38 -4.48
N THR A 20 -20.16 -0.92 -5.58
CA THR A 20 -18.90 -0.46 -6.19
C THR A 20 -18.87 1.05 -6.53
N PRO A 21 -19.92 1.67 -7.13
CA PRO A 21 -19.93 3.12 -7.38
C PRO A 21 -19.99 3.92 -6.08
N LEU A 22 -20.70 3.42 -5.06
CA LEU A 22 -20.81 4.06 -3.75
C LEU A 22 -19.46 4.09 -3.01
N LEU A 23 -18.74 2.97 -3.05
CA LEU A 23 -17.41 2.90 -2.47
C LEU A 23 -16.43 3.83 -3.18
N ARG A 24 -16.58 4.00 -4.50
CA ARG A 24 -15.79 4.96 -5.27
C ARG A 24 -16.11 6.41 -4.91
N SER A 25 -17.39 6.79 -4.83
CA SER A 25 -17.78 8.15 -4.42
C SER A 25 -17.36 8.48 -2.99
N LEU A 26 -17.42 7.51 -2.08
CA LEU A 26 -16.94 7.63 -0.70
C LEU A 26 -15.42 7.56 -0.55
N HIS A 27 -14.68 7.25 -1.62
CA HIS A 27 -13.25 6.95 -1.57
C HIS A 27 -12.89 5.81 -0.60
N TRP A 28 -13.84 4.91 -0.35
CA TRP A 28 -13.64 3.77 0.54
C TRP A 28 -13.01 2.61 -0.21
N LEU A 29 -11.68 2.50 -0.11
CA LEU A 29 -10.98 1.33 -0.63
C LEU A 29 -11.46 0.04 0.07
N PRO A 30 -11.72 -1.04 -0.70
CA PRO A 30 -11.87 -2.38 -0.15
C PRO A 30 -10.68 -2.76 0.72
N VAL A 31 -10.89 -3.60 1.74
CA VAL A 31 -9.86 -3.98 2.72
C VAL A 31 -8.55 -4.42 2.06
N ALA A 32 -8.60 -5.30 1.05
CA ALA A 32 -7.41 -5.76 0.34
C ALA A 32 -6.65 -4.62 -0.36
N ALA A 33 -7.37 -3.67 -0.97
CA ALA A 33 -6.76 -2.50 -1.59
C ALA A 33 -6.17 -1.54 -0.55
N ARG A 34 -6.82 -1.40 0.61
CA ARG A 34 -6.33 -0.57 1.72
C ARG A 34 -5.03 -1.13 2.32
N ILE A 35 -4.91 -2.45 2.47
CA ILE A 35 -3.67 -3.10 2.90
C ILE A 35 -2.55 -2.74 1.94
N ARG A 36 -2.75 -2.97 0.63
CA ARG A 36 -1.76 -2.63 -0.41
C ARG A 36 -1.37 -1.14 -0.37
N PHE A 37 -2.36 -0.25 -0.27
CA PHE A 37 -2.13 1.18 -0.22
C PHE A 37 -1.28 1.58 0.99
N LYS A 38 -1.62 1.09 2.20
CA LYS A 38 -0.84 1.38 3.42
C LYS A 38 0.60 0.87 3.31
N THR A 39 0.79 -0.35 2.79
CA THR A 39 2.14 -0.91 2.59
C THR A 39 2.95 -0.07 1.61
N LEU A 40 2.38 0.32 0.47
CA LEU A 40 3.05 1.15 -0.53
C LEU A 40 3.37 2.55 0.02
N MET A 41 2.45 3.16 0.77
CA MET A 41 2.66 4.46 1.38
C MET A 41 3.79 4.42 2.43
N LEU A 42 3.85 3.36 3.23
CA LEU A 42 4.92 3.15 4.20
C LEU A 42 6.28 3.01 3.49
N ALA A 43 6.33 2.20 2.43
CA ALA A 43 7.53 2.00 1.63
C ALA A 43 8.01 3.29 0.96
N TYR A 44 7.08 4.08 0.41
CA TYR A 44 7.38 5.38 -0.18
C TYR A 44 7.95 6.36 0.84
N LYS A 45 7.33 6.47 2.03
CA LYS A 45 7.79 7.36 3.10
C LYS A 45 9.16 6.95 3.62
N ALA A 46 9.39 5.66 3.82
CA ALA A 46 10.69 5.16 4.26
C ALA A 46 11.79 5.36 3.22
N LYS A 47 11.45 5.33 1.92
CA LYS A 47 12.39 5.61 0.84
C LYS A 47 12.69 7.10 0.64
N ASN A 48 11.66 7.95 0.59
CA ASN A 48 11.79 9.34 0.11
C ASN A 48 11.56 10.41 1.18
N GLY A 49 11.10 10.04 2.36
CA GLY A 49 10.65 10.98 3.38
C GLY A 49 11.20 10.69 4.79
N PRO A 50 10.71 11.44 5.79
CA PRO A 50 11.00 11.15 7.19
C PRO A 50 10.30 9.85 7.58
N ALA A 51 11.09 8.88 7.99
CA ALA A 51 10.63 7.63 8.55
C ALA A 51 11.59 7.18 9.67
N PRO A 52 11.08 6.47 10.69
CA PRO A 52 11.90 5.83 11.70
C PRO A 52 13.04 5.00 11.10
N SER A 53 14.17 4.96 11.81
CA SER A 53 15.39 4.24 11.40
C SER A 53 15.12 2.76 11.11
N TYR A 54 14.32 2.09 11.93
CA TYR A 54 13.96 0.68 11.73
C TYR A 54 13.23 0.43 10.39
N LEU A 55 12.34 1.34 9.96
CA LEU A 55 11.66 1.21 8.68
C LEU A 55 12.59 1.45 7.48
N LYS A 56 13.54 2.38 7.63
CA LYS A 56 14.56 2.62 6.60
C LYS A 56 15.48 1.41 6.46
N ALA A 57 15.87 0.77 7.57
CA ALA A 57 16.70 -0.43 7.58
C ALA A 57 16.03 -1.63 6.88
N LEU A 58 14.70 -1.71 6.90
CA LEU A 58 13.94 -2.77 6.21
C LEU A 58 13.87 -2.59 4.68
N ILE A 59 14.21 -1.42 4.15
CA ILE A 59 14.08 -1.13 2.73
C ILE A 59 15.45 -1.04 2.08
N THR A 60 15.69 -1.88 1.07
CA THR A 60 16.92 -1.85 0.27
C THR A 60 16.61 -1.40 -1.16
N PRO A 61 17.20 -0.27 -1.62
CA PRO A 61 17.11 0.12 -3.02
C PRO A 61 17.70 -0.95 -3.92
N ARG A 62 17.04 -1.25 -5.03
CA ARG A 62 17.60 -2.18 -6.02
C ARG A 62 18.69 -1.46 -6.81
N THR A 63 19.95 -1.79 -6.52
CA THR A 63 21.11 -1.38 -7.32
C THR A 63 21.41 -2.45 -8.37
N ALA A 64 21.70 -2.02 -9.60
CA ALA A 64 22.15 -2.91 -10.67
C ALA A 64 23.64 -2.64 -10.92
N PRO A 65 24.45 -3.68 -11.19
CA PRO A 65 25.89 -3.52 -11.43
C PRO A 65 26.20 -2.73 -12.71
N ARG A 66 25.23 -2.63 -13.63
CA ARG A 66 25.30 -1.79 -14.82
C ARG A 66 24.02 -0.98 -14.98
N SER A 67 24.09 0.13 -15.70
CA SER A 67 22.90 0.93 -16.04
C SER A 67 21.95 0.11 -16.93
N LEU A 68 20.77 -0.20 -16.40
CA LEU A 68 19.68 -0.89 -17.10
C LEU A 68 18.51 0.07 -17.25
N ARG A 69 17.67 -0.15 -18.27
CA ARG A 69 16.41 0.57 -18.44
C ARG A 69 15.50 0.46 -17.20
N SER A 70 15.61 -0.61 -16.43
CA SER A 70 14.86 -0.81 -15.19
C SER A 70 15.41 -0.01 -14.00
N THR A 71 16.66 0.47 -14.06
CA THR A 71 17.28 1.26 -12.98
C THR A 71 16.57 2.60 -12.78
N SER A 72 16.04 3.22 -13.84
CA SER A 72 15.26 4.47 -13.76
C SER A 72 13.92 4.31 -13.00
N THR A 73 13.44 3.08 -12.82
CA THR A 73 12.14 2.81 -12.15
C THR A 73 12.24 2.73 -10.62
N ALA A 74 13.41 3.02 -10.05
CA ALA A 74 13.65 3.22 -8.62
C ALA A 74 13.03 2.12 -7.72
N ARG A 75 13.16 0.86 -8.15
CA ARG A 75 12.58 -0.33 -7.52
C ARG A 75 13.26 -0.66 -6.18
N LEU A 76 12.50 -1.31 -5.31
CA LEU A 76 13.00 -1.88 -4.06
C LEU A 76 13.27 -3.37 -4.23
N VAL A 77 14.25 -3.89 -3.50
CA VAL A 77 14.44 -5.34 -3.37
C VAL A 77 13.34 -5.88 -2.44
N PRO A 78 12.70 -7.02 -2.77
CA PRO A 78 11.78 -7.67 -1.85
C PRO A 78 12.45 -7.90 -0.49
N PRO A 79 11.82 -7.51 0.63
CA PRO A 79 12.40 -7.74 1.94
C PRO A 79 12.53 -9.26 2.18
N SER A 80 13.66 -9.66 2.74
CA SER A 80 13.82 -11.03 3.24
C SER A 80 12.88 -11.25 4.41
N LEU A 81 12.20 -12.40 4.44
CA LEU A 81 11.40 -12.81 5.60
C LEU A 81 12.26 -13.37 6.75
N ARG A 82 13.56 -13.55 6.50
CA ARG A 82 14.54 -13.89 7.55
C ARG A 82 14.95 -12.60 8.24
N GLU A 83 14.81 -12.60 9.56
CA GLU A 83 15.20 -11.50 10.43
C GLU A 83 16.66 -11.13 10.11
N LYS A 84 16.88 -9.85 9.80
CA LYS A 84 18.23 -9.29 9.83
C LYS A 84 18.41 -8.89 11.28
N ASP A 85 19.21 -9.64 12.01
CA ASP A 85 19.53 -9.37 13.40
C ASP A 85 19.80 -7.86 13.58
N MET A 86 18.94 -7.20 14.35
CA MET A 86 19.13 -5.81 14.74
C MET A 86 20.21 -5.80 15.83
N VAL A 87 21.48 -5.81 15.41
CA VAL A 87 22.65 -5.50 16.25
C VAL A 87 22.96 -4.01 16.16
#